data_AF-A0A368FX02-F1
#
_entry.id   AF-A0A368FX02-F1
#
_cell.length_a   1.000
_cell.length_b   1.000
_cell.length_c   1.000
_cell.angle_alpha   90.00
_cell.angle_beta   90.00
_cell.angle_gamma   90.00
#
_symmetry.space_group_name_H-M   'P 1'
#
loop_
_entity.id
_entity.type
_entity.pdbx_description
1 polymer ?
#
loop_
_entity_poly.entity_id
_entity_poly.type
_entity_poly.pdbx_seq_one_letter_code
_entity_poly.pdbx_strand_id
1 'polypeptide(L)'
;LNTWFHSKSANFLIVGGWEKYAEDYCFIANSYYVPFEEEIPVDLEHRKDHISYYRWVPIMLALQAVMFFIPNWIWNMLHKQTAINPRAFLTEAEKIKFATGEKREQEIKSLANYFMDTVAVFGNPADYKLNRRTAPRSGYNAMWLYLLTKAAYVANICLQLVILNHFLGENYMRWGYEMASNIVHGHEWKETSVFPRVIMCDFQVV
;
A
#
# COMPACT_ATOMS: atom_id res chain seq x y z
N LEU A 1 11.89 -3.83 -18.01
CA LEU A 1 10.51 -3.40 -18.29
C LEU A 1 10.51 -2.90 -19.72
N ASN A 2 10.45 -3.84 -20.66
CA ASN A 2 10.48 -3.54 -22.09
C ASN A 2 9.05 -3.31 -22.51
N THR A 3 8.58 -2.07 -22.41
CA THR A 3 7.29 -1.67 -22.97
C THR A 3 7.43 -1.70 -24.48
N TRP A 4 6.72 -2.65 -25.08
CA TRP A 4 6.49 -2.80 -26.51
C TRP A 4 5.78 -1.55 -27.07
N PHE A 5 6.55 -0.54 -27.50
CA PHE A 5 6.04 0.45 -28.44
C PHE A 5 6.04 -0.20 -29.82
N HIS A 6 4.96 -0.91 -30.14
CA HIS A 6 4.77 -1.39 -31.50
C HIS A 6 4.33 -0.19 -32.34
N SER A 7 5.29 0.48 -32.97
CA SER A 7 5.01 1.46 -34.02
C SER A 7 4.25 0.75 -35.14
N LYS A 8 2.93 0.93 -35.16
CA LYS A 8 2.11 0.61 -36.33
C LYS A 8 1.52 1.91 -36.82
N SER A 9 1.85 2.23 -38.07
CA SER A 9 1.13 3.15 -38.94
C SER A 9 1.49 4.63 -38.85
N ALA A 10 2.69 4.97 -39.33
CA ALA A 10 2.80 6.05 -40.32
C ALA A 10 3.69 5.53 -41.45
N ASN A 11 3.31 5.75 -42.70
CA ASN A 11 4.12 5.48 -43.89
C ASN A 11 5.34 6.44 -43.96
N PHE A 12 6.14 6.49 -42.89
CA PHE A 12 7.37 7.22 -42.84
C PHE A 12 8.48 6.21 -42.53
N LEU A 13 9.26 5.87 -43.54
CA LEU A 13 10.54 5.18 -43.39
C LEU A 13 11.46 6.08 -42.55
N ILE A 14 11.33 6.00 -41.22
CA ILE A 14 12.30 6.60 -40.31
C ILE A 14 13.59 5.79 -40.50
N VAL A 15 14.53 6.34 -41.27
CA VAL A 15 15.88 5.78 -41.45
C VAL A 15 16.50 5.65 -40.05
N GLY A 16 17.00 4.45 -39.71
CA GLY A 16 17.24 3.98 -38.33
C GLY A 16 18.11 4.84 -37.38
N GLY A 17 18.62 5.99 -37.80
CA GLY A 17 19.18 7.01 -36.91
C GLY A 17 18.13 7.86 -36.19
N TRP A 18 16.95 8.06 -36.80
CA TRP A 18 15.89 8.93 -36.25
C TRP A 18 14.84 8.18 -35.42
N GLU A 19 14.88 6.84 -35.44
CA GLU A 19 13.93 5.97 -34.72
C GLU A 19 14.03 6.19 -33.21
N LYS A 20 15.24 6.11 -32.65
CA LYS A 20 15.47 6.36 -31.21
C LYS A 20 15.07 7.78 -30.80
N TYR A 21 15.33 8.76 -31.65
CA TYR A 21 14.96 10.16 -31.37
C TYR A 21 13.43 10.33 -31.33
N ALA A 22 12.72 9.75 -32.30
CA ALA A 22 11.26 9.79 -32.32
C ALA A 22 10.65 9.03 -31.13
N GLU A 23 11.21 7.88 -30.74
CA GLU A 23 10.81 7.14 -29.55
C GLU A 23 11.00 7.96 -28.27
N ASP A 24 12.19 8.53 -28.05
CA ASP A 24 12.48 9.36 -26.88
C ASP A 24 11.60 10.62 -26.84
N TYR A 25 11.41 11.27 -27.99
CA TYR A 25 10.53 12.43 -28.10
C TYR A 25 9.10 12.06 -27.72
N CYS A 26 8.54 10.99 -28.30
CA CYS A 26 7.18 10.56 -28.00
C CYS A 26 6.99 10.00 -26.59
N PHE A 27 8.05 9.48 -25.97
CA PHE A 27 8.01 9.08 -24.57
C PHE A 27 7.85 10.28 -23.63
N ILE A 28 8.41 11.44 -23.97
CA ILE A 28 8.39 12.67 -23.14
C ILE A 28 7.24 13.61 -23.55
N ALA A 29 6.92 13.69 -24.84
CA ALA A 29 5.87 14.54 -25.39
C ALA A 29 4.47 14.07 -24.98
N ASN A 30 3.49 14.97 -25.05
CA ASN A 30 2.11 14.62 -24.70
C ASN A 30 1.53 13.63 -25.70
N SER A 31 1.00 12.52 -25.20
CA SER A 31 0.28 11.51 -25.98
C SER A 31 -1.22 11.56 -25.71
N TYR A 32 -2.00 11.15 -26.70
CA TYR A 32 -3.46 11.11 -26.66
C TYR A 32 -3.97 9.78 -27.21
N TYR A 33 -5.19 9.40 -26.81
CA TYR A 33 -5.89 8.23 -27.33
C TYR A 33 -6.94 8.66 -28.34
N VAL A 34 -7.00 7.94 -29.47
CA VAL A 34 -8.08 8.04 -30.46
C VAL A 34 -8.58 6.62 -30.73
N PRO A 35 -9.89 6.36 -30.62
CA PRO A 35 -10.49 5.09 -31.06
C PRO A 35 -10.18 4.81 -32.53
N PHE A 36 -10.06 3.54 -32.92
CA PHE A 36 -9.71 3.18 -34.29
C PHE A 36 -10.78 3.56 -35.32
N GLU A 37 -12.02 3.74 -34.88
CA GLU A 37 -13.19 4.04 -35.69
C GLU A 37 -13.40 5.54 -35.94
N GLU A 38 -12.65 6.42 -35.26
CA GLU A 38 -12.78 7.87 -35.36
C GLU A 38 -11.63 8.51 -36.14
N GLU A 39 -11.93 9.52 -36.95
CA GLU A 39 -10.91 10.33 -37.60
C GLU A 39 -10.17 11.20 -36.58
N ILE A 40 -8.85 11.37 -36.75
CA ILE A 40 -8.02 12.14 -35.83
C ILE A 40 -8.50 13.61 -35.86
N PRO A 41 -9.01 14.16 -34.74
CA PRO A 41 -9.57 15.52 -34.71
C PRO A 41 -8.50 16.55 -35.11
N VAL A 42 -8.86 17.53 -35.92
CA VAL A 42 -7.90 18.56 -36.41
C VAL A 42 -7.58 19.59 -35.31
N ASP A 43 -8.49 19.76 -34.34
CA ASP A 43 -8.33 20.71 -33.24
C ASP A 43 -7.33 20.22 -32.19
N LEU A 44 -6.26 21.00 -32.00
CA LEU A 44 -5.20 20.76 -31.01
C LEU A 44 -5.71 20.70 -29.56
N GLU A 45 -6.90 21.23 -29.28
CA GLU A 45 -7.50 21.23 -27.95
C GLU A 45 -8.19 19.90 -27.60
N HIS A 46 -8.76 19.21 -28.59
CA HIS A 46 -9.37 17.88 -28.41
C HIS A 46 -8.33 16.76 -28.35
N ARG A 47 -7.09 17.00 -28.82
CA ARG A 47 -5.95 16.08 -28.67
C ARG A 47 -5.25 16.16 -27.30
N LYS A 48 -5.83 16.87 -26.32
CA LYS A 48 -5.22 17.10 -24.99
C LYS A 48 -5.66 16.11 -23.90
N ASP A 49 -6.19 14.94 -24.25
CA ASP A 49 -6.38 13.89 -23.25
C ASP A 49 -5.03 13.28 -22.87
N HIS A 50 -4.35 13.98 -21.96
CA HIS A 50 -3.01 13.69 -21.51
C HIS A 50 -3.01 12.42 -20.68
N ILE A 51 -2.56 11.32 -21.29
CA ILE A 51 -2.31 10.03 -20.65
C ILE A 51 -1.00 10.11 -19.80
N SER A 52 -0.86 11.18 -19.03
CA SER A 52 0.33 11.47 -18.22
C SER A 52 0.45 10.58 -16.99
N TYR A 53 -0.64 9.95 -16.54
CA TYR A 53 -0.64 9.17 -15.30
C TYR A 53 0.32 7.97 -15.36
N TYR A 54 0.52 7.33 -16.52
CA TYR A 54 1.46 6.19 -16.65
C TYR A 54 2.90 6.53 -16.26
N ARG A 55 3.34 7.78 -16.47
CA ARG A 55 4.68 8.24 -16.04
C ARG A 55 4.79 8.34 -14.52
N TRP A 56 3.69 8.68 -13.86
CA TRP A 56 3.63 8.90 -12.42
C TRP A 56 3.25 7.64 -11.63
N VAL A 57 2.71 6.59 -12.28
CA VAL A 57 2.36 5.31 -11.63
C VAL A 57 3.51 4.77 -10.77
N PRO A 58 4.77 4.63 -11.26
CA PRO A 58 5.85 4.05 -10.45
C PRO A 58 6.19 4.89 -9.21
N ILE A 59 6.13 6.22 -9.33
CA ILE A 59 6.40 7.16 -8.23
C ILE A 59 5.28 7.07 -7.19
N MET A 60 4.03 7.03 -7.65
CA MET A 60 2.88 6.84 -6.77
C MET A 60 2.98 5.51 -6.03
N LEU A 61 3.21 4.39 -6.71
CA LEU A 61 3.34 3.08 -6.07
C LEU A 61 4.48 3.03 -5.05
N ALA A 62 5.61 3.69 -5.32
CA ALA A 62 6.70 3.81 -4.36
C ALA A 62 6.27 4.59 -3.11
N LEU A 63 5.55 5.70 -3.28
CA LEU A 63 4.99 6.47 -2.18
C LEU A 63 3.98 5.65 -1.37
N GLN A 64 3.11 4.89 -2.03
CA GLN A 64 2.15 3.99 -1.37
C GLN A 64 2.86 2.92 -0.54
N ALA A 65 3.92 2.31 -1.07
CA ALA A 65 4.73 1.34 -0.34
C ALA A 65 5.36 1.94 0.93
N VAL A 66 5.89 3.17 0.84
CA VAL A 66 6.42 3.90 2.00
C VAL A 66 5.31 4.18 3.01
N MET A 67 4.14 4.64 2.55
CA MET A 67 2.99 4.89 3.43
C MET A 67 2.49 3.62 4.13
N PHE A 68 2.56 2.45 3.50
CA PHE A 68 2.25 1.17 4.14
C PHE A 68 3.27 0.76 5.22
N PHE A 69 4.50 1.23 5.13
CA PHE A 69 5.54 0.95 6.11
C PHE A 69 5.36 1.78 7.40
N ILE A 70 4.87 3.02 7.29
CA ILE A 70 4.70 3.96 8.41
C ILE A 70 3.95 3.34 9.62
N PRO A 71 2.75 2.74 9.48
CA PRO A 71 2.02 2.22 10.63
C PRO A 71 2.76 1.06 11.32
N ASN A 72 3.52 0.24 10.59
CA ASN A 72 4.35 -0.81 11.18
C ASN A 72 5.56 -0.25 11.92
N TRP A 73 6.16 0.81 11.39
CA TRP A 73 7.23 1.52 12.07
C TRP A 73 6.76 2.20 13.36
N ILE A 74 5.60 2.87 13.31
CA ILE A 74 4.95 3.49 14.48
C ILE A 74 4.64 2.43 15.55
N TRP A 75 4.05 1.30 15.16
CA TRP A 75 3.81 0.19 16.07
C TRP A 75 5.12 -0.32 16.70
N ASN A 76 6.16 -0.53 15.90
CA ASN A 76 7.46 -0.98 16.39
C ASN A 76 8.15 0.03 17.33
N MET A 77 7.84 1.32 17.21
CA MET A 77 8.32 2.33 18.16
C MET A 77 7.49 2.33 19.45
N LEU A 78 6.15 2.33 19.32
CA LEU A 78 5.23 2.47 20.45
C LEU A 78 5.11 1.19 21.29
N HIS A 79 5.21 0.00 20.67
CA HIS A 79 5.11 -1.26 21.41
C HIS A 79 6.28 -1.49 22.39
N LYS A 80 7.45 -0.88 22.14
CA LYS A 80 8.62 -0.88 23.04
C LYS A 80 8.34 -0.09 24.31
N GLN A 81 7.39 0.84 24.26
CA GLN A 81 6.94 1.61 25.40
C GLN A 81 5.74 0.99 26.11
N THR A 82 5.10 -0.04 25.58
CA THR A 82 4.06 -0.76 26.33
C THR A 82 4.69 -1.70 27.35
N ALA A 83 4.14 -1.74 28.57
CA ALA A 83 4.67 -2.51 29.70
C ALA A 83 4.61 -4.04 29.49
N ILE A 84 3.87 -4.49 28.47
CA ILE A 84 3.44 -5.87 28.34
C ILE A 84 4.00 -6.42 27.04
N ASN A 85 4.95 -7.34 27.17
CA ASN A 85 5.54 -8.01 26.04
C ASN A 85 4.99 -9.45 25.97
N PRO A 86 3.91 -9.70 25.21
CA PRO A 86 3.34 -11.05 25.12
C PRO A 86 4.33 -12.07 24.55
N ARG A 87 5.34 -11.63 23.79
CA ARG A 87 6.43 -12.48 23.31
C ARG A 87 7.29 -13.03 24.45
N ALA A 88 7.54 -12.22 25.49
CA ALA A 88 8.30 -12.65 26.65
C ALA A 88 7.57 -13.78 27.40
N PHE A 89 6.25 -13.65 27.58
CA PHE A 89 5.43 -14.71 28.16
C PHE A 89 5.49 -16.01 27.36
N LEU A 90 5.40 -15.92 26.04
CA LEU A 90 5.48 -17.09 25.16
C LEU A 90 6.86 -17.76 25.25
N THR A 91 7.95 -16.98 25.29
CA THR A 91 9.30 -17.54 25.42
C THR A 91 9.54 -18.17 26.79
N GLU A 92 9.03 -17.60 27.87
CA GLU A 92 9.13 -18.22 29.21
C GLU A 92 8.26 -19.47 29.30
N ALA A 93 7.03 -19.44 28.75
CA ALA A 93 6.16 -20.61 28.68
C ALA A 93 6.76 -21.75 27.84
N GLU A 94 7.49 -21.41 26.77
CA GLU A 94 8.20 -22.38 25.94
C GLU A 94 9.37 -23.02 26.71
N LYS A 95 10.15 -22.25 27.49
CA LYS A 95 11.21 -22.80 28.34
C LYS A 95 10.68 -23.79 29.38
N ILE A 96 9.50 -23.52 29.97
CA ILE A 96 8.85 -24.43 30.92
C ILE A 96 8.55 -25.79 30.29
N LYS A 97 8.22 -25.82 28.99
CA LYS A 97 7.93 -27.08 28.27
C LYS A 97 9.14 -28.01 28.21
N PHE A 98 10.36 -27.45 28.19
CA PHE A 98 11.61 -28.20 28.13
C PHE A 98 12.27 -28.42 29.50
N ALA A 99 11.75 -27.80 30.57
CA ALA A 99 12.26 -27.96 31.93
C ALA A 99 11.63 -29.17 32.64
N THR A 100 12.44 -29.92 33.41
CA THR A 100 12.00 -31.13 34.14
C THR A 100 12.38 -31.04 35.62
N GLY A 101 11.53 -31.61 36.49
CA GLY A 101 11.77 -31.71 37.93
C GLY A 101 11.57 -30.39 38.69
N GLU A 102 12.39 -30.15 39.71
CA GLU A 102 12.31 -28.99 40.62
C GLU A 102 12.47 -27.64 39.90
N LYS A 103 13.30 -27.60 38.85
CA LYS A 103 13.43 -26.41 37.99
C LYS A 103 12.11 -26.02 37.33
N ARG A 104 11.27 -26.98 36.93
CA ARG A 104 9.99 -26.69 36.30
C ARG A 104 9.03 -25.99 37.27
N GLU A 105 8.98 -26.41 38.53
CA GLU A 105 8.13 -25.78 39.53
C GLU A 105 8.58 -24.35 39.86
N GLN A 106 9.90 -24.11 39.89
CA GLN A 106 10.46 -22.76 40.07
C GLN A 106 10.11 -21.84 38.90
N GLU A 107 10.26 -22.30 37.65
CA GLU A 107 9.92 -21.53 36.46
C GLU A 107 8.40 -21.25 36.35
N ILE A 108 7.56 -22.23 36.71
CA ILE A 108 6.10 -22.04 36.77
C ILE A 108 5.74 -20.98 37.81
N LYS A 109 6.37 -21.01 38.99
CA LYS A 109 6.12 -20.03 40.06
C LYS A 109 6.60 -18.63 39.66
N SER A 110 7.74 -18.53 38.98
CA SER A 110 8.26 -17.29 38.41
C SER A 110 7.31 -16.71 37.36
N LEU A 111 6.83 -17.53 36.41
CA LEU A 111 5.87 -17.13 35.40
C LEU A 111 4.53 -16.70 36.00
N ALA A 112 4.03 -17.42 37.01
CA ALA A 112 2.79 -17.10 37.70
C ALA A 112 2.87 -15.75 38.43
N ASN A 113 3.98 -15.49 39.14
CA ASN A 113 4.21 -14.20 39.78
C ASN A 113 4.32 -13.06 38.75
N TYR A 114 5.04 -13.28 37.66
CA TYR A 114 5.17 -12.31 36.57
C TYR A 114 3.81 -12.00 35.90
N PHE A 115 2.96 -13.01 35.73
CA PHE A 115 1.60 -12.84 35.23
C PHE A 115 0.72 -12.07 36.22
N MET A 116 0.77 -12.40 37.51
CA MET A 116 0.03 -11.69 38.56
C MET A 116 0.44 -10.22 38.66
N ASP A 117 1.73 -9.91 38.63
CA ASP A 117 2.23 -8.53 38.63
C ASP A 117 1.74 -7.75 37.40
N THR A 118 1.68 -8.42 36.24
CA THR A 118 1.18 -7.81 35.01
C THR A 118 -0.34 -7.57 35.04
N VAL A 119 -1.11 -8.52 35.57
CA VAL A 119 -2.57 -8.39 35.70
C VAL A 119 -2.95 -7.34 36.76
N ALA A 120 -2.17 -7.21 37.83
CA ALA A 120 -2.36 -6.20 38.85
C ALA A 120 -2.28 -4.76 38.29
N VAL A 121 -1.53 -4.53 37.21
CA VAL A 121 -1.46 -3.23 36.51
C VAL A 121 -2.78 -2.85 35.81
N PHE A 122 -3.64 -3.83 35.52
CA PHE A 122 -4.99 -3.62 34.97
C PHE A 122 -6.08 -3.54 36.04
N GLY A 123 -5.77 -3.89 37.29
CA GLY A 123 -6.70 -3.91 38.41
C GLY A 123 -7.02 -2.52 38.98
N ASN A 124 -7.93 -2.48 39.95
CA ASN A 124 -8.39 -1.24 40.59
C ASN A 124 -7.20 -0.53 41.29
N PRO A 125 -6.98 0.79 41.08
CA PRO A 125 -5.84 1.51 41.64
C PRO A 125 -5.82 1.61 43.18
N ALA A 126 -6.89 1.19 43.86
CA ALA A 126 -7.02 1.24 45.31
C ALA A 126 -6.21 0.17 46.07
N ASP A 127 -5.82 -0.93 45.42
CA ASP A 127 -5.14 -2.06 46.08
C ASP A 127 -3.61 -2.03 46.00
N TYR A 128 -3.03 -1.05 45.29
CA TYR A 128 -1.59 -1.01 45.04
C TYR A 128 -0.85 -0.20 46.13
N LYS A 129 -0.30 -0.92 47.12
CA LYS A 129 0.74 -0.43 48.05
C LYS A 129 2.11 -0.97 47.61
N LEU A 130 2.61 -0.58 46.45
CA LEU A 130 4.00 -0.89 46.08
C LEU A 130 4.77 0.36 45.65
N ASN A 131 5.95 0.44 46.24
CA ASN A 131 6.93 1.52 46.31
C ASN A 131 7.08 2.36 45.02
N ARG A 132 7.01 3.68 45.19
CA ARG A 132 7.41 4.76 44.27
C ARG A 132 8.63 4.38 43.41
N ARG A 133 8.50 4.45 42.06
CA ARG A 133 9.40 5.21 41.14
C ARG A 133 9.14 5.02 39.64
N THR A 134 8.30 4.10 39.20
CA THR A 134 7.95 3.97 37.78
C THR A 134 6.53 4.47 37.55
N ALA A 135 6.38 5.45 36.66
CA ALA A 135 5.09 6.05 36.30
C ALA A 135 4.01 4.98 36.06
N PRO A 136 2.74 5.23 36.43
CA PRO A 136 1.66 4.28 36.24
C PRO A 136 1.48 4.04 34.73
N ARG A 137 2.11 2.98 34.20
CA ARG A 137 1.88 2.50 32.84
C ARG A 137 0.53 1.80 32.85
N SER A 138 -0.54 2.59 32.84
CA SER A 138 -1.93 2.11 32.77
C SER A 138 -2.07 1.07 31.65
N GLY A 139 -2.45 -0.16 32.00
CA GLY A 139 -2.66 -1.24 31.02
C GLY A 139 -3.79 -0.93 30.04
N TYR A 140 -4.77 -0.12 30.45
CA TYR A 140 -5.84 0.37 29.57
C TYR A 140 -5.29 1.17 28.38
N ASN A 141 -4.21 1.92 28.57
CA ASN A 141 -3.55 2.66 27.49
C ASN A 141 -2.94 1.73 26.44
N ALA A 142 -2.49 0.53 26.83
CA ALA A 142 -1.92 -0.47 25.92
C ALA A 142 -3.00 -1.10 25.02
N MET A 143 -4.17 -1.42 25.57
CA MET A 143 -5.29 -1.96 24.81
C MET A 143 -5.80 -0.95 23.79
N TRP A 144 -6.02 0.31 24.19
CA TRP A 144 -6.42 1.38 23.27
C TRP A 144 -5.38 1.67 22.21
N LEU A 145 -4.09 1.68 22.57
CA LEU A 145 -3.00 1.85 21.62
C LEU A 145 -2.99 0.74 20.57
N TYR A 146 -3.20 -0.51 20.97
CA TYR A 146 -3.30 -1.65 20.05
C TYR A 146 -4.48 -1.50 19.09
N LEU A 147 -5.67 -1.22 19.61
CA LEU A 147 -6.87 -1.02 18.79
C LEU A 147 -6.72 0.18 17.84
N LEU A 148 -6.17 1.29 18.31
CA LEU A 148 -5.91 2.48 17.50
C LEU A 148 -4.90 2.18 16.40
N THR A 149 -3.84 1.42 16.70
CA THR A 149 -2.87 0.99 15.67
C THR A 149 -3.55 0.11 14.62
N LYS A 150 -4.40 -0.83 15.03
CA LYS A 150 -5.17 -1.67 14.10
C LYS A 150 -6.13 -0.83 13.25
N ALA A 151 -6.82 0.13 13.84
CA ALA A 151 -7.65 1.07 13.11
C ALA A 151 -6.83 1.92 12.13
N ALA A 152 -5.63 2.37 12.51
CA ALA A 152 -4.73 3.13 11.65
C ALA A 152 -4.26 2.32 10.43
N TYR A 153 -4.03 1.00 10.56
CA TYR A 153 -3.77 0.13 9.40
C TYR A 153 -4.94 0.09 8.43
N VAL A 154 -6.17 -0.08 8.94
CA VAL A 154 -7.37 -0.10 8.10
C VAL A 154 -7.57 1.25 7.42
N ALA A 155 -7.44 2.34 8.18
CA ALA A 155 -7.53 3.70 7.64
C ALA A 155 -6.48 3.97 6.56
N ASN A 156 -5.25 3.47 6.73
CA ASN A 156 -4.20 3.57 5.72
C ASN A 156 -4.60 2.83 4.44
N ILE A 157 -5.12 1.59 4.55
CA ILE A 157 -5.61 0.85 3.38
C ILE A 157 -6.70 1.64 2.65
N CYS A 158 -7.68 2.18 3.37
CA CYS A 158 -8.74 3.00 2.79
C CYS A 158 -8.18 4.26 2.10
N LEU A 159 -7.24 4.96 2.73
CA LEU A 159 -6.59 6.13 2.16
C LEU A 159 -5.83 5.78 0.87
N GLN A 160 -5.09 4.67 0.83
CA GLN A 160 -4.40 4.22 -0.38
C GLN A 160 -5.38 3.92 -1.52
N LEU A 161 -6.53 3.33 -1.23
CA LEU A 161 -7.58 3.08 -2.21
C LEU A 161 -8.20 4.38 -2.75
N VAL A 162 -8.41 5.39 -1.90
CA VAL A 162 -8.90 6.71 -2.32
C VAL A 162 -7.88 7.43 -3.20
N ILE A 163 -6.59 7.41 -2.81
CA ILE A 163 -5.50 8.00 -3.60
C ILE A 163 -5.45 7.35 -4.98
N LEU A 164 -5.52 6.02 -5.04
CA LEU A 164 -5.51 5.28 -6.31
C LEU A 164 -6.73 5.62 -7.19
N ASN A 165 -7.92 5.69 -6.58
CA ASN A 165 -9.15 6.06 -7.29
C ASN A 165 -9.10 7.48 -7.84
N HIS A 166 -8.55 8.44 -7.08
CA HIS A 166 -8.37 9.80 -7.57
C HIS A 166 -7.32 9.89 -8.69
N PHE A 167 -6.23 9.12 -8.56
CA PHE A 167 -5.14 9.13 -9.54
C PHE A 167 -5.52 8.52 -10.90
N LEU A 168 -6.34 7.46 -10.91
CA LEU A 168 -6.79 6.79 -12.13
C LEU A 168 -8.05 7.42 -12.76
N GLY A 169 -8.71 8.34 -12.06
CA GLY A 169 -9.89 9.07 -12.54
C GLY A 169 -11.15 8.79 -11.71
N GLU A 170 -11.98 9.82 -11.53
CA GLU A 170 -13.25 9.70 -10.81
C GLU A 170 -14.12 8.61 -11.46
N ASN A 171 -14.49 7.59 -10.68
CA ASN A 171 -15.23 6.36 -11.03
C ASN A 171 -14.43 5.07 -11.29
N TYR A 172 -13.11 5.04 -11.06
CA TYR A 172 -12.32 3.81 -11.21
C TYR A 172 -12.83 2.62 -10.38
N MET A 173 -13.33 2.83 -9.15
CA MET A 173 -13.87 1.75 -8.31
C MET A 173 -15.07 1.04 -8.94
N ARG A 174 -15.95 1.78 -9.64
CA ARG A 174 -17.10 1.19 -10.36
C ARG A 174 -16.60 0.43 -11.59
N TRP A 175 -15.69 1.02 -12.35
CA TRP A 175 -15.04 0.37 -13.48
C TRP A 175 -14.33 -0.93 -13.08
N GLY A 176 -13.61 -0.95 -11.94
CA GLY A 176 -12.90 -2.12 -11.45
C GLY A 176 -13.85 -3.28 -11.08
N TYR A 177 -15.01 -2.96 -10.49
CA TYR A 177 -16.05 -3.96 -10.22
C TYR A 177 -16.68 -4.51 -11.51
N GLU A 178 -17.07 -3.63 -12.43
CA GLU A 178 -17.62 -4.02 -13.73
C GLU A 178 -16.62 -4.87 -14.52
N MET A 179 -15.35 -4.50 -14.51
CA MET A 179 -14.29 -5.24 -15.16
C MET A 179 -14.09 -6.63 -14.53
N ALA A 180 -14.01 -6.72 -13.20
CA ALA A 180 -13.89 -8.00 -12.51
C ALA A 180 -15.07 -8.92 -12.82
N SER A 181 -16.30 -8.38 -12.83
CA SER A 181 -17.50 -9.12 -13.22
C SER A 181 -17.41 -9.60 -14.67
N ASN A 182 -17.03 -8.72 -15.61
CA ASN A 182 -16.95 -9.07 -17.03
C ASN A 182 -15.92 -10.19 -17.30
N ILE A 183 -14.78 -10.20 -16.60
CA ILE A 183 -13.77 -11.26 -16.71
C ILE A 183 -14.33 -12.60 -16.20
N VAL A 184 -15.02 -12.60 -15.06
CA VAL A 184 -15.60 -13.81 -14.46
C VAL A 184 -16.68 -14.41 -15.38
N HIS A 185 -17.44 -13.57 -16.07
CA HIS A 185 -18.47 -14.00 -17.01
C HIS A 185 -17.93 -14.31 -18.42
N GLY A 186 -16.62 -14.20 -18.65
CA GLY A 186 -15.98 -14.53 -19.92
C GLY A 186 -16.24 -13.52 -21.04
N HIS A 187 -16.65 -12.30 -20.72
CA HIS A 187 -16.77 -11.23 -21.71
C HIS A 187 -15.39 -10.72 -22.14
N GLU A 188 -15.23 -10.43 -23.43
CA GLU A 188 -14.01 -9.84 -23.95
C GLU A 188 -13.78 -8.44 -23.36
N TRP A 189 -12.51 -8.13 -23.10
CA TRP A 189 -12.07 -6.83 -22.61
C TRP A 189 -12.36 -5.75 -23.65
N LYS A 190 -13.36 -4.90 -23.37
CA LYS A 190 -13.67 -3.71 -24.19
C LYS A 190 -12.56 -2.67 -24.05
N GLU A 191 -12.19 -2.04 -25.17
CA GLU A 191 -11.30 -0.87 -25.13
C GLU A 191 -11.99 0.26 -24.38
N THR A 192 -11.33 0.78 -23.35
CA THR A 192 -11.82 1.89 -22.55
C THR A 192 -10.83 3.05 -22.68
N SER A 193 -11.35 4.27 -22.78
CA SER A 193 -10.55 5.51 -22.83
C SER A 193 -9.62 5.67 -21.62
N VAL A 194 -9.93 5.01 -20.49
CA VAL A 194 -9.10 5.01 -19.29
C VAL A 194 -7.80 4.22 -19.49
N PHE A 195 -7.83 3.07 -20.16
CA PHE A 195 -6.64 2.21 -20.40
C PHE A 195 -6.49 1.87 -21.89
N PRO A 196 -6.04 2.85 -22.69
CA PRO A 196 -5.83 2.62 -24.11
C PRO A 196 -4.62 1.72 -24.35
N ARG A 197 -4.77 0.73 -25.24
CA ARG A 197 -3.68 -0.18 -25.64
C ARG A 197 -2.70 0.47 -26.61
N VAL A 198 -3.14 1.49 -27.31
CA VAL A 198 -2.37 2.24 -28.30
C VAL A 198 -2.58 3.73 -28.03
N ILE A 199 -1.48 4.49 -28.07
CA ILE A 199 -1.48 5.94 -27.89
C ILE A 199 -0.80 6.59 -29.09
N MET A 200 -1.27 7.77 -29.47
CA MET A 200 -0.72 8.56 -30.56
C MET A 200 0.13 9.73 -30.02
N CYS A 201 1.12 10.13 -30.80
CA CYS A 201 2.06 11.20 -30.50
C CYS A 201 2.24 12.05 -31.76
N ASP A 202 2.11 13.36 -31.63
CA ASP A 202 2.35 14.30 -32.72
C ASP A 202 3.84 14.66 -32.75
N PHE A 203 4.52 14.31 -33.85
CA PHE A 203 5.94 14.62 -34.09
C PHE A 203 6.06 15.70 -35.15
N GLN A 204 6.57 16.87 -34.78
CA GLN A 204 6.82 17.98 -35.72
C GLN A 204 8.29 18.01 -36.11
N VAL A 205 8.57 17.83 -37.41
CA VAL A 205 9.90 18.07 -37.99
C VAL A 205 9.93 19.51 -38.49
N VAL A 206 10.78 20.33 -37.87
CA VAL A 206 11.08 21.71 -38.31
C VAL A 206 12.31 21.68 -39.22
#